data_AF-A0A1V4ZIG8-F1
#
_entry.id   AF-A0A1V4ZIG8-F1
#
_cell.length_a   1.000
_cell.length_b   1.000
_cell.length_c   1.000
_cell.angle_alpha   90.00
_cell.angle_beta   90.00
_cell.angle_gamma   90.00
#
_symmetry.space_group_name_H-M   'P 1'
#
loop_
_entity.id
_entity.type
_entity.pdbx_description
1 polymer ?
#
loop_
_entity_poly.entity_id
_entity_poly.type
_entity_poly.pdbx_seq_one_letter_code
_entity_poly.pdbx_strand_id
1 'polypeptide(L)' 'MPEDLPRINWKGALTGLFLFTVLWLVCFFVAFMIAFGNPSPQSDAILDVLEIFFTVANPLWGMPAALVLGALFISTKG' A
#
# COMPACT_ATOMS: atom_id res chain seq x y z
N MET A 1 16.08 34.62 5.71
CA MET A 1 15.16 33.48 5.68
C MET A 1 16.01 32.24 5.50
N PRO A 2 15.89 31.19 6.32
CA PRO A 2 16.64 29.95 6.09
C PRO A 2 16.23 29.39 4.71
N GLU A 3 17.18 29.22 3.80
CA GLU A 3 16.99 28.90 2.38
C GLU A 3 16.99 27.38 2.09
N ASP A 4 16.90 26.57 3.12
CA ASP A 4 17.20 25.14 3.05
C ASP A 4 16.05 24.31 3.63
N LEU A 5 14.84 24.57 3.14
CA LEU A 5 13.78 23.56 3.22
C LEU A 5 14.15 22.40 2.28
N PRO A 6 14.24 21.15 2.78
CA PRO A 6 14.59 20.01 1.95
C PRO A 6 13.60 19.90 0.79
N ARG A 7 14.12 19.87 -0.45
CA ARG A 7 13.26 19.71 -1.64
C ARG A 7 12.52 18.40 -1.51
N ILE A 8 11.19 18.48 -1.38
CA ILE A 8 10.33 17.30 -1.30
C ILE A 8 10.52 16.48 -2.57
N ASN A 9 10.87 15.20 -2.40
CA ASN A 9 11.03 14.26 -3.50
C ASN A 9 9.64 13.76 -3.97
N TRP A 10 8.99 14.56 -4.81
CA TRP A 10 7.66 14.26 -5.35
C TRP A 10 7.61 12.99 -6.19
N LYS A 11 8.69 12.68 -6.92
CA LYS A 11 8.77 11.45 -7.72
C LYS A 11 8.77 10.22 -6.81
N GLY A 12 9.60 10.22 -5.76
CA GLY A 12 9.62 9.17 -4.75
C GLY A 12 8.26 9.02 -4.05
N ALA A 13 7.62 10.13 -3.68
CA ALA A 13 6.29 10.12 -3.05
C ALA A 13 5.24 9.43 -3.94
N LEU A 14 5.16 9.83 -5.22
CA LEU A 14 4.23 9.24 -6.19
C LEU A 14 4.54 7.76 -6.45
N THR A 15 5.81 7.37 -6.50
CA THR A 15 6.19 5.95 -6.61
C THR A 15 5.74 5.15 -5.39
N GLY A 16 5.90 5.71 -4.17
CA GLY A 16 5.42 5.07 -2.95
C GLY A 16 3.90 4.86 -2.97
N LEU A 17 3.14 5.89 -3.37
CA LEU A 17 1.69 5.79 -3.52
C LEU A 17 1.28 4.77 -4.59
N PHE A 18 1.99 4.73 -5.71
CA PHE A 18 1.73 3.76 -6.78
C PHE A 18 1.96 2.32 -6.29
N LEU A 19 3.08 2.04 -5.62
CA LEU A 19 3.38 0.72 -5.05
C LEU A 19 2.33 0.29 -4.02
N PHE A 20 1.91 1.22 -3.16
CA PHE A 20 0.83 0.98 -2.20
C PHE A 20 -0.48 0.62 -2.90
N THR A 21 -0.84 1.35 -3.95
CA THR A 21 -2.07 1.12 -4.72
C THR A 21 -2.04 -0.24 -5.42
N VAL A 22 -0.90 -0.60 -6.04
CA VAL A 22 -0.72 -1.89 -6.70
C VAL A 22 -0.80 -3.04 -5.70
N LEU A 23 -0.17 -2.92 -4.53
CA LEU A 23 -0.27 -3.92 -3.46
C LEU A 23 -1.72 -4.14 -3.04
N TRP A 24 -2.46 -3.05 -2.81
CA TRP A 24 -3.87 -3.11 -2.46
C TRP A 24 -4.73 -3.77 -3.54
N LEU A 25 -4.47 -3.46 -4.81
CA LEU A 25 -5.18 -4.07 -5.94
C LEU A 25 -4.93 -5.59 -5.99
N VAL A 26 -3.70 -6.03 -5.73
CA VAL A 26 -3.37 -7.46 -5.64
C VAL A 26 -4.09 -8.12 -4.46
N CYS A 27 -4.07 -7.52 -3.27
CA CYS A 27 -4.76 -8.05 -2.10
C CYS A 27 -6.26 -8.20 -2.33
N PHE A 28 -6.92 -7.18 -2.90
CA PHE A 28 -8.34 -7.26 -3.26
C PHE A 28 -8.62 -8.33 -4.31
N PHE A 29 -7.77 -8.43 -5.33
CA PHE A 29 -7.92 -9.45 -6.37
C PHE A 29 -7.80 -10.86 -5.79
N VAL A 30 -6.83 -11.10 -4.90
CA VAL A 30 -6.67 -12.40 -4.22
C VAL A 30 -7.88 -12.69 -3.34
N ALA A 31 -8.32 -11.74 -2.52
CA ALA A 31 -9.52 -11.90 -1.69
C ALA A 31 -10.76 -12.25 -2.53
N PHE A 32 -10.94 -11.55 -3.67
CA PHE A 32 -12.01 -11.80 -4.61
C PHE A 32 -11.92 -13.23 -5.19
N MET A 33 -10.76 -13.62 -5.72
CA MET A 33 -10.58 -14.96 -6.29
C MET A 33 -10.81 -16.08 -5.27
N ILE A 34 -10.41 -15.86 -4.01
CA ILE A 34 -10.63 -16.83 -2.93
C ILE A 34 -12.11 -16.92 -2.55
N ALA A 35 -12.79 -15.78 -2.42
CA ALA A 35 -14.21 -15.71 -2.09
C ALA A 35 -15.11 -16.36 -3.17
N PHE A 36 -14.75 -16.25 -4.45
CA PHE A 36 -15.55 -16.76 -5.57
C PHE A 36 -15.06 -18.10 -6.17
N GLY A 37 -13.83 -18.52 -5.89
CA GLY A 37 -13.16 -19.63 -6.60
C GLY A 37 -13.49 -21.03 -6.07
N ASN A 38 -13.46 -21.24 -4.75
CA ASN A 38 -13.92 -22.45 -4.05
C ASN A 38 -13.75 -22.25 -2.52
N PRO A 39 -14.83 -22.16 -1.72
CA PRO A 39 -14.71 -22.02 -0.28
C PRO A 39 -14.09 -23.29 0.34
N SER A 40 -13.03 -23.10 1.10
CA SER A 40 -12.31 -24.16 1.81
C SER A 40 -11.82 -23.63 3.15
N PRO A 41 -11.56 -24.49 4.16
CA PRO A 41 -11.05 -24.02 5.45
C PRO A 41 -9.73 -23.25 5.35
N GLN A 42 -8.94 -23.50 4.30
CA GLN A 42 -7.70 -22.76 4.02
C GLN A 42 -7.99 -21.38 3.41
N SER A 43 -9.02 -21.30 2.57
CA SER A 43 -9.52 -20.04 1.98
C SER A 43 -10.00 -19.08 3.08
N ASP A 44 -10.74 -19.60 4.06
CA ASP A 44 -11.29 -18.81 5.17
C ASP A 44 -10.17 -18.20 6.02
N ALA A 45 -9.15 -18.99 6.36
CA ALA A 45 -7.98 -18.49 7.10
C ALA A 45 -7.24 -17.36 6.36
N ILE A 46 -7.16 -17.42 5.03
CA ILE A 46 -6.55 -16.35 4.23
C ILE A 46 -7.43 -15.09 4.24
N LEU A 47 -8.74 -15.25 4.15
CA LEU A 47 -9.69 -14.13 4.22
C LEU A 47 -9.64 -13.44 5.59
N ASP A 48 -9.58 -14.19 6.69
CA ASP A 48 -9.43 -13.64 8.05
C ASP A 48 -8.16 -12.79 8.19
N VAL A 49 -7.03 -13.29 7.67
CA VAL A 49 -5.76 -12.54 7.67
C VAL A 49 -5.87 -11.27 6.82
N LEU A 50 -6.52 -11.35 5.65
CA LEU A 50 -6.73 -10.19 4.79
C LEU A 50 -7.69 -9.17 5.43
N GLU A 51 -8.70 -9.59 6.17
CA GLU A 51 -9.61 -8.71 6.91
C GLU A 51 -8.85 -7.94 8.01
N ILE A 52 -8.02 -8.62 8.80
CA ILE A 52 -7.17 -7.98 9.80
C ILE A 52 -6.22 -7.00 9.11
N PHE A 53 -5.59 -7.42 8.01
CA PHE A 53 -4.71 -6.55 7.24
C PHE A 53 -5.43 -5.31 6.71
N PHE A 54 -6.63 -5.42 6.14
CA PHE A 54 -7.40 -4.27 5.65
C PHE A 54 -7.88 -3.35 6.76
N THR A 55 -8.19 -3.91 7.93
CA THR A 55 -8.56 -3.14 9.13
C THR A 55 -7.38 -2.34 9.65
N VAL A 56 -6.22 -2.98 9.76
CA VAL A 56 -4.98 -2.33 10.16
C VAL A 56 -4.56 -1.39 9.05
N ALA A 57 -4.04 -1.86 7.93
CA ALA A 57 -3.42 -1.08 6.85
C ALA A 57 -4.36 -0.19 6.03
N ASN A 58 -5.52 0.19 6.59
CA ASN A 58 -6.60 0.95 5.98
C ASN A 58 -6.08 2.07 5.06
N PRO A 59 -6.64 2.21 3.84
CA PRO A 59 -6.16 3.18 2.86
C PRO A 59 -6.13 4.63 3.38
N LEU A 60 -6.97 4.97 4.35
CA LEU A 60 -7.04 6.31 4.95
C LEU A 60 -5.71 6.76 5.56
N TRP A 61 -4.93 5.86 6.16
CA TRP A 61 -3.61 6.18 6.72
C TRP A 61 -2.46 5.50 5.98
N GLY A 62 -2.72 4.42 5.25
CA GLY A 62 -1.75 3.77 4.36
C GLY A 62 -1.31 4.66 3.20
N MET A 63 -2.22 5.44 2.58
CA MET A 63 -1.86 6.35 1.49
C MET A 63 -0.93 7.50 1.95
N PRO A 64 -1.23 8.26 3.04
CA PRO A 64 -0.29 9.23 3.58
C PRO A 64 1.06 8.62 3.97
N ALA A 65 1.06 7.45 4.61
CA ALA A 65 2.29 6.75 4.97
C ALA A 65 3.12 6.38 3.74
N ALA A 66 2.48 5.87 2.68
CA ALA A 66 3.15 5.52 1.43
C ALA A 66 3.76 6.74 0.72
N LEU A 67 3.09 7.89 0.75
CA LEU A 67 3.62 9.15 0.23
C LEU A 67 4.86 9.59 1.01
N VAL A 68 4.81 9.56 2.34
CA VAL A 68 5.93 9.95 3.21
C VAL A 68 7.10 8.99 3.04
N LEU A 69 6.86 7.69 3.12
CA LEU A 69 7.89 6.67 2.93
C LEU A 69 8.49 6.72 1.53
N GLY A 70 7.66 6.94 0.50
CA GLY A 70 8.12 7.14 -0.86
C GLY A 70 9.02 8.37 -0.98
N ALA A 71 8.62 9.50 -0.40
CA ALA A 71 9.41 10.73 -0.42
C ALA A 71 10.76 10.58 0.30
N LEU A 72 10.79 9.83 1.40
CA LEU A 72 11.98 9.65 2.24
C LEU A 72 12.95 8.58 1.71
N PHE A 73 12.45 7.46 1.21
CA PHE A 73 13.26 6.26 0.96
C PHE A 73 13.46 5.94 -0.53
N ILE A 74 12.60 6.43 -1.43
CA ILE A 74 12.71 6.14 -2.86
C ILE A 74 13.55 7.21 -3.54
N SER A 75 14.86 6.96 -3.65
CA SER A 75 15.77 7.79 -4.43
C SER A 75 15.55 7.55 -5.92
N THR A 76 14.70 8.35 -6.56
CA THR A 76 14.64 8.42 -8.02
C THR A 76 15.86 9.20 -8.52
N LYS A 77 17.03 8.56 -8.55
CA LYS A 77 18.15 8.98 -9.40
C LYS A 77 17.72 8.72 -10.85
N GLY A 78 17.17 9.75 -11.49
CA GLY A 78 16.94 9.80 -12.93
C GLY A 78 17.90 10.80 -13.53
#